data_AF-A0A3R7X5D3-F1
#
_entry.id   AF-A0A3R7X5D3-F1
#
_cell.length_a   1.000
_cell.length_b   1.000
_cell.length_c   1.000
_cell.angle_alpha   90.00
_cell.angle_beta   90.00
_cell.angle_gamma   90.00
#
_symmetry.space_group_name_H-M   'P 1'
#
loop_
_entity.id
_entity.type
_entity.pdbx_description
1 polymer ?
#
loop_
_entity_poly.entity_id
_entity_poly.type
_entity_poly.pdbx_seq_one_letter_code
_entity_poly.pdbx_strand_id
1 'polypeptide(L)'
;MKRLQYLVIAIIVIAALFVAGCAETDDPVPPVATPTPTPEPPHEEPDPAWSLTPGPIGEMPTGKAIAVTVSRDPLRTDINVVYNGGHGHAFIRQIEATMYAADGRVQTQTIERPLTVGKSVTFIGTEETDRVKVTAHYTTGEVVVISDATYRYRARA
;
A
#
# COMPACT_ATOMS: atom_id res chain seq x y z
N MET A 1 -55.23 -2.78 35.97
CA MET A 1 -55.01 -1.71 34.96
C MET A 1 -53.59 -1.70 34.38
N LYS A 2 -52.51 -1.77 35.16
CA LYS A 2 -51.12 -1.81 34.63
C LYS A 2 -50.80 -3.00 33.71
N ARG A 3 -51.33 -4.20 34.00
CA ARG A 3 -51.11 -5.43 33.19
C ARG A 3 -51.74 -5.36 31.79
N LEU A 4 -52.88 -4.68 31.66
CA LEU A 4 -53.55 -4.46 30.38
C LEU A 4 -52.80 -3.43 29.54
N GLN A 5 -52.19 -2.44 30.18
CA GLN A 5 -51.40 -1.39 29.55
C GLN A 5 -50.10 -1.92 28.93
N TYR A 6 -49.41 -2.87 29.58
CA TYR A 6 -48.23 -3.53 29.00
C TYR A 6 -48.56 -4.44 27.80
N LEU A 7 -49.73 -5.09 27.83
CA LEU A 7 -50.20 -5.91 26.70
C LEU A 7 -50.50 -5.08 25.45
N VAL A 8 -51.12 -3.91 25.63
CA VAL A 8 -51.41 -2.98 24.52
C VAL A 8 -50.12 -2.42 23.91
N ILE A 9 -49.12 -2.06 24.73
CA ILE A 9 -47.83 -1.56 24.25
C ILE A 9 -47.05 -2.64 23.49
N ALA A 10 -47.04 -3.89 23.96
CA ALA A 10 -46.36 -4.99 23.28
C ALA A 10 -46.96 -5.29 21.90
N ILE A 11 -48.28 -5.20 21.75
CA ILE A 11 -48.97 -5.41 20.46
C ILE A 11 -48.63 -4.29 19.47
N ILE A 12 -48.51 -3.04 19.93
CA ILE A 12 -48.15 -1.89 19.07
C ILE A 12 -46.72 -1.99 18.55
N VAL A 13 -45.76 -2.47 19.37
CA VAL A 13 -44.35 -2.62 18.95
C VAL A 13 -44.18 -3.75 17.93
N ILE A 14 -44.95 -4.84 18.05
CA ILE A 14 -44.91 -5.96 17.10
C ILE A 14 -45.56 -5.58 15.76
N ALA A 15 -46.61 -4.76 15.77
CA ALA A 15 -47.24 -4.24 14.55
C ALA A 15 -46.32 -3.30 13.74
N ALA A 16 -45.42 -2.58 14.40
CA ALA A 16 -44.48 -1.66 13.74
C ALA A 16 -43.37 -2.38 12.93
N LEU A 17 -43.13 -3.67 13.16
CA LEU A 17 -42.08 -4.44 12.48
C LEU A 17 -42.51 -5.08 11.16
N PHE A 18 -43.79 -4.98 10.77
CA PHE A 18 -44.35 -5.68 9.60
C PHE A 18 -44.72 -4.79 8.40
N VAL A 19 -44.34 -3.50 8.39
CA VAL A 19 -44.51 -2.65 7.21
C VAL A 19 -43.26 -2.75 6.32
N ALA A 20 -43.29 -3.75 5.44
CA ALA A 20 -42.51 -3.85 4.20
C ALA A 20 -42.59 -2.53 3.39
N GLY A 21 -41.69 -2.19 2.48
CA GLY A 21 -40.65 -2.89 1.75
C GLY A 21 -40.21 -1.97 0.59
N CYS A 22 -39.20 -2.37 -0.18
CA CYS A 22 -39.00 -1.79 -1.51
C CYS A 22 -39.20 -2.90 -2.53
N ALA A 23 -40.32 -2.80 -3.25
CA ALA A 23 -40.58 -3.53 -4.48
C ALA A 23 -39.68 -2.96 -5.58
N GLU A 24 -38.99 -3.85 -6.29
CA GLU A 24 -38.23 -3.54 -7.49
C GLU A 24 -39.21 -3.39 -8.66
N THR A 25 -39.13 -2.29 -9.41
CA THR A 25 -39.96 -2.01 -10.60
C THR A 25 -39.05 -1.62 -11.75
N ASP A 26 -39.35 -2.18 -12.92
CA ASP A 26 -38.56 -2.22 -14.16
C ASP A 26 -38.73 -0.98 -15.07
N ASP A 27 -37.71 -0.72 -15.90
CA ASP A 27 -37.58 0.10 -17.15
C ASP A 27 -37.80 1.65 -17.17
N PRO A 28 -37.23 2.44 -18.14
CA PRO A 28 -36.38 2.10 -19.30
C PRO A 28 -35.05 2.91 -19.43
N VAL A 29 -34.16 2.40 -20.29
CA VAL A 29 -32.85 2.96 -20.70
C VAL A 29 -32.97 4.30 -21.48
N PRO A 30 -32.30 5.39 -21.04
CA PRO A 30 -31.93 6.53 -21.90
C PRO A 30 -30.55 6.33 -22.57
N PRO A 31 -30.28 7.01 -23.71
CA PRO A 31 -29.20 6.66 -24.62
C PRO A 31 -27.79 6.93 -24.07
N VAL A 32 -26.88 6.03 -24.45
CA VAL A 32 -25.44 5.98 -24.20
C VAL A 32 -24.77 7.36 -24.18
N ALA A 33 -24.23 7.73 -23.01
CA ALA A 33 -23.14 8.68 -22.91
C ALA A 33 -21.83 7.89 -22.79
N THR A 34 -20.92 8.12 -23.74
CA THR A 34 -19.55 7.59 -23.76
C THR A 34 -18.85 7.87 -22.43
N PRO A 35 -18.37 6.88 -21.66
CA PRO A 35 -17.59 7.16 -20.47
C PRO A 35 -16.18 7.62 -20.87
N THR A 36 -15.88 8.88 -20.55
CA THR A 36 -14.54 9.38 -20.27
C THR A 36 -13.82 8.38 -19.32
N PRO A 37 -12.55 8.01 -19.55
CA PRO A 37 -11.86 7.08 -18.66
C PRO A 37 -11.76 7.66 -17.25
N THR A 38 -12.46 7.04 -16.32
CA THR A 38 -12.27 7.21 -14.88
C THR A 38 -10.88 6.68 -14.52
N PRO A 39 -10.02 7.45 -13.83
CA PRO A 39 -8.76 6.92 -13.32
C PRO A 39 -9.07 5.78 -12.33
N GLU A 40 -8.60 4.58 -12.67
CA GLU A 40 -8.74 3.39 -11.85
C GLU A 40 -8.00 3.60 -10.52
N PRO A 41 -8.62 3.27 -9.37
CA PRO A 41 -7.92 3.29 -8.08
C PRO A 41 -6.71 2.35 -8.15
N PRO A 42 -5.58 2.68 -7.50
CA PRO A 42 -4.40 1.82 -7.50
C PRO A 42 -4.77 0.39 -7.10
N HIS A 43 -4.58 -0.55 -8.02
CA HIS A 43 -4.70 -1.96 -7.74
C HIS A 43 -3.51 -2.36 -6.85
N GLU A 44 -3.73 -2.43 -5.54
CA GLU A 44 -2.81 -3.13 -4.64
C GLU A 44 -2.96 -4.63 -4.90
N GLU A 45 -2.19 -5.13 -5.87
CA GLU A 45 -2.04 -6.56 -6.10
C GLU A 45 -1.39 -7.17 -4.84
N PRO A 46 -1.92 -8.28 -4.30
CA PRO A 46 -1.36 -8.90 -3.11
C PRO A 46 0.08 -9.34 -3.39
N ASP A 47 1.02 -8.87 -2.57
CA ASP A 47 2.43 -9.21 -2.67
C ASP A 47 2.63 -10.74 -2.72
N PRO A 48 3.39 -11.28 -3.69
CA PRO A 48 3.68 -12.70 -3.72
C PRO A 48 4.48 -13.12 -2.48
N ALA A 49 4.13 -14.28 -1.93
CA ALA A 49 4.87 -14.98 -0.89
C ALA A 49 6.30 -15.27 -1.37
N TRP A 50 7.23 -14.34 -1.12
CA TRP A 50 8.63 -14.32 -1.56
C TRP A 50 8.86 -14.47 -3.08
N SER A 51 9.45 -13.45 -3.69
CA SER A 51 9.85 -13.48 -5.11
C SER A 51 11.03 -12.55 -5.35
N LEU A 52 12.03 -13.02 -6.09
CA LEU A 52 13.15 -12.21 -6.56
C LEU A 52 12.86 -11.44 -7.86
N THR A 53 11.67 -11.62 -8.45
CA THR A 53 11.27 -10.88 -9.66
C THR A 53 10.72 -9.50 -9.26
N PRO A 54 11.31 -8.39 -9.73
CA PRO A 54 10.77 -7.06 -9.46
C PRO A 54 9.35 -6.90 -10.01
N GLY A 55 8.50 -6.23 -9.24
CA GLY A 55 7.16 -5.85 -9.65
C GLY A 55 7.12 -4.51 -10.38
N PRO A 56 5.93 -4.05 -10.80
CA PRO A 56 5.75 -2.72 -11.34
C PRO A 56 6.02 -1.65 -10.28
N ILE A 57 6.58 -0.52 -10.72
CA ILE A 57 6.67 0.69 -9.89
C ILE A 57 5.39 1.52 -10.05
N GLY A 58 4.96 2.17 -8.97
CA GLY A 58 3.79 3.03 -8.97
C GLY A 58 4.10 4.45 -9.43
N GLU A 59 3.09 5.16 -9.91
CA GLU A 59 3.21 6.58 -10.22
C GLU A 59 3.11 7.42 -8.94
N MET A 60 4.06 8.34 -8.74
CA MET A 60 4.05 9.23 -7.58
C MET A 60 2.93 10.28 -7.72
N PRO A 61 2.23 10.65 -6.63
CA PRO A 61 1.19 11.66 -6.70
C PRO A 61 1.74 13.01 -7.21
N THR A 62 0.94 13.72 -8.01
CA THR A 62 1.34 15.01 -8.61
C THR A 62 1.83 15.99 -7.56
N GLY A 63 3.02 16.55 -7.77
CA GLY A 63 3.67 17.50 -6.85
C GLY A 63 4.24 16.88 -5.57
N LYS A 64 4.13 15.56 -5.38
CA LYS A 64 4.61 14.84 -4.20
C LYS A 64 5.71 13.81 -4.52
N ALA A 65 6.52 14.09 -5.52
CA ALA A 65 7.63 13.23 -5.90
C ALA A 65 8.71 13.17 -4.80
N ILE A 66 9.26 11.97 -4.58
CA ILE A 66 10.40 11.72 -3.69
C ILE A 66 11.43 10.83 -4.37
N ALA A 67 12.65 10.82 -3.86
CA ALA A 67 13.73 10.01 -4.37
C ALA A 67 14.35 9.16 -3.26
N VAL A 68 14.66 7.92 -3.59
CA VAL A 68 15.42 6.97 -2.78
C VAL A 68 16.51 6.36 -3.62
N THR A 69 17.65 6.07 -3.00
CA THR A 69 18.74 5.30 -3.61
C THR A 69 18.87 4.01 -2.85
N VAL A 70 18.90 2.90 -3.57
CA VAL A 70 19.27 1.60 -3.01
C VAL A 70 20.61 1.21 -3.60
N SER A 71 21.57 0.91 -2.73
CA SER A 71 22.93 0.54 -3.11
C SER A 71 23.40 -0.67 -2.31
N ARG A 72 24.02 -1.62 -3.00
CA ARG A 72 24.69 -2.77 -2.37
C ARG A 72 26.18 -2.52 -2.29
N ASP A 73 26.78 -2.80 -1.13
CA ASP A 73 28.22 -2.77 -0.95
C ASP A 73 28.87 -3.89 -1.80
N PRO A 74 29.89 -3.61 -2.62
CA PRO A 74 30.57 -4.65 -3.41
C PRO A 74 31.48 -5.56 -2.59
N LEU A 75 31.86 -5.16 -1.37
CA LEU A 75 32.77 -5.89 -0.47
C LEU A 75 32.03 -6.58 0.69
N ARG A 76 30.79 -6.20 0.94
CA ARG A 76 29.95 -6.73 2.02
C ARG A 76 28.62 -7.19 1.47
N THR A 77 27.88 -7.96 2.25
CA THR A 77 26.50 -8.34 1.93
C THR A 77 25.49 -7.24 2.26
N ASP A 78 25.97 -6.06 2.68
CA ASP A 78 25.13 -4.95 3.14
C ASP A 78 24.41 -4.29 1.95
N ILE A 79 23.11 -4.08 2.10
CA ILE A 79 22.28 -3.32 1.15
C ILE A 79 21.70 -2.11 1.90
N ASN A 80 22.05 -0.92 1.46
CA ASN A 80 21.63 0.33 2.08
C ASN A 80 20.55 1.01 1.23
N VAL A 81 19.50 1.46 1.91
CA VAL A 81 18.41 2.25 1.32
C VAL A 81 18.48 3.65 1.92
N VAL A 82 18.82 4.64 1.09
CA VAL A 82 18.99 6.05 1.49
C VAL A 82 17.81 6.87 0.99
N TYR A 83 17.24 7.67 1.89
CA TYR A 83 16.28 8.70 1.52
C TYR A 83 16.98 9.96 1.00
N ASN A 84 16.68 10.37 -0.24
CA ASN A 84 17.32 11.52 -0.89
C ASN A 84 16.48 12.81 -0.84
N GLY A 85 15.27 12.77 -0.29
CA GLY A 85 14.36 13.92 -0.27
C GLY A 85 13.46 14.00 -1.51
N GLY A 86 12.97 15.19 -1.82
CA GLY A 86 12.08 15.49 -2.94
C GLY A 86 11.00 16.51 -2.57
N HIS A 87 10.24 16.98 -3.57
CA HIS A 87 9.17 17.97 -3.34
C HIS A 87 8.06 17.44 -2.42
N GLY A 88 7.83 16.12 -2.44
CA GLY A 88 6.83 15.43 -1.62
C GLY A 88 7.23 15.15 -0.17
N HIS A 89 8.43 15.55 0.28
CA HIS A 89 8.97 15.21 1.60
C HIS A 89 7.98 15.44 2.76
N ALA A 90 7.27 16.56 2.74
CA ALA A 90 6.35 16.96 3.80
C ALA A 90 5.12 16.04 3.90
N PHE A 91 4.81 15.32 2.83
CA PHE A 91 3.66 14.43 2.72
C PHE A 91 4.02 12.96 2.95
N ILE A 92 5.26 12.63 3.31
CA ILE A 92 5.65 11.25 3.61
C ILE A 92 5.43 10.98 5.10
N ARG A 93 4.65 9.93 5.38
CA ARG A 93 4.46 9.38 6.72
C ARG A 93 5.64 8.51 7.13
N GLN A 94 6.01 7.58 6.25
CA GLN A 94 7.14 6.67 6.42
C GLN A 94 7.56 6.09 5.05
N ILE A 95 8.78 5.59 4.96
CA ILE A 95 9.26 4.80 3.83
C ILE A 95 9.54 3.41 4.34
N GLU A 96 8.88 2.42 3.78
CA GLU A 96 9.11 1.01 4.08
C GLU A 96 10.00 0.40 3.01
N ALA A 97 11.04 -0.33 3.42
CA ALA A 97 11.87 -1.11 2.53
C ALA A 97 11.75 -2.58 2.91
N THR A 98 11.51 -3.43 1.92
CA THR A 98 11.39 -4.87 2.05
C THR A 98 12.46 -5.53 1.20
N MET A 99 13.38 -6.25 1.85
CA MET A 99 14.37 -7.09 1.18
C MET A 99 13.85 -8.53 1.10
N TYR A 100 13.89 -9.09 -0.11
CA TYR A 100 13.73 -10.51 -0.39
C TYR A 100 15.10 -11.08 -0.69
N ALA A 101 15.62 -11.83 0.28
CA ALA A 101 16.92 -12.47 0.19
C ALA A 101 16.86 -13.75 -0.64
N ALA A 102 17.93 -14.08 -1.35
CA ALA A 102 18.01 -15.32 -2.14
C ALA A 102 17.84 -16.60 -1.31
N ASP A 103 18.18 -16.55 -0.03
CA ASP A 103 18.03 -17.65 0.94
C ASP A 103 16.60 -17.86 1.46
N GLY A 104 15.63 -17.11 0.93
CA GLY A 104 14.22 -17.20 1.33
C GLY A 104 13.81 -16.24 2.44
N ARG A 105 14.75 -15.51 3.07
CA ARG A 105 14.39 -14.53 4.10
C ARG A 105 13.68 -13.33 3.48
N VAL A 106 12.66 -12.84 4.19
CA VAL A 106 12.05 -11.53 3.93
C VAL A 106 12.31 -10.65 5.15
N GLN A 107 12.88 -9.47 4.92
CA GLN A 107 13.16 -8.52 5.98
C GLN A 107 12.56 -7.16 5.63
N THR A 108 11.86 -6.56 6.59
CA THR A 108 11.28 -5.22 6.42
C THR A 108 11.92 -4.26 7.41
N GLN A 109 12.31 -3.09 6.92
CA GLN A 109 12.77 -1.97 7.75
C GLN A 109 12.10 -0.68 7.30
N THR A 110 11.92 0.24 8.23
CA THR A 110 11.17 1.47 7.99
C THR A 110 12.02 2.69 8.32
N ILE A 111 12.03 3.66 7.41
CA ILE A 111 12.53 5.01 7.65
C ILE A 111 11.35 5.86 8.12
N GLU A 112 11.26 6.05 9.43
CA GLU A 112 10.20 6.84 10.07
C GLU A 112 10.54 8.34 10.14
N ARG A 113 9.59 9.16 10.58
CA ARG A 113 9.85 10.58 10.87
C ARG A 113 10.72 10.76 12.13
N PRO A 114 11.47 11.86 12.27
CA PRO A 114 11.69 12.90 11.26
C PRO A 114 12.49 12.35 10.07
N LEU A 115 12.04 12.72 8.86
CA LEU A 115 12.71 12.37 7.60
C LEU A 115 13.72 13.45 7.27
N THR A 116 14.99 13.09 7.27
CA THR A 116 16.10 13.94 6.85
C THR A 116 16.78 13.30 5.65
N VAL A 117 17.24 14.13 4.70
CA VAL A 117 18.04 13.65 3.57
C VAL A 117 19.27 12.91 4.12
N GLY A 118 19.55 11.74 3.56
CA GLY A 118 20.62 10.84 4.01
C GLY A 118 20.21 9.83 5.08
N LYS A 119 19.00 9.94 5.67
CA LYS A 119 18.49 8.92 6.59
C LYS A 119 18.36 7.60 5.83
N SER A 120 18.87 6.52 6.42
CA SER A 120 18.96 5.23 5.75
C SER A 120 18.65 4.06 6.67
N VAL A 121 18.37 2.93 6.04
CA VAL A 121 18.27 1.60 6.65
C VAL A 121 19.22 0.65 5.94
N THR A 122 19.75 -0.33 6.67
CA THR A 122 20.71 -1.30 6.12
C THR A 122 20.20 -2.70 6.36
N PHE A 123 20.15 -3.49 5.30
CA PHE A 123 19.87 -4.91 5.35
C PHE A 123 21.15 -5.73 5.23
N ILE A 124 21.14 -6.92 5.82
CA ILE A 124 22.16 -7.94 5.60
C ILE A 124 21.62 -8.93 4.56
N GLY A 125 22.04 -8.75 3.31
CA GLY A 125 21.70 -9.60 2.18
C GLY A 125 22.43 -10.94 2.17
N THR A 126 22.48 -11.58 1.00
CA THR A 126 23.14 -12.88 0.77
C THR A 126 24.46 -12.73 0.02
N GLU A 127 25.06 -13.82 -0.45
CA GLU A 127 26.13 -13.79 -1.46
C GLU A 127 25.59 -14.01 -2.88
N GLU A 128 24.28 -13.93 -3.07
CA GLU A 128 23.59 -14.09 -4.35
C GLU A 128 22.85 -12.80 -4.75
N THR A 129 21.79 -12.92 -5.54
CA THR A 129 20.97 -11.78 -5.98
C THR A 129 19.78 -11.61 -5.07
N ASP A 130 19.70 -10.45 -4.42
CA ASP A 130 18.58 -10.10 -3.52
C ASP A 130 17.71 -9.04 -4.19
N ARG A 131 16.40 -9.05 -3.93
CA ARG A 131 15.48 -7.99 -4.40
C ARG A 131 15.18 -7.03 -3.26
N VAL A 132 15.15 -5.74 -3.54
CA VAL A 132 14.70 -4.72 -2.60
C VAL A 132 13.55 -3.94 -3.22
N LYS A 133 12.42 -3.96 -2.53
CA LYS A 133 11.26 -3.15 -2.82
C LYS A 133 11.17 -2.01 -1.81
N VAL A 134 10.94 -0.80 -2.27
CA VAL A 134 10.77 0.40 -1.44
C VAL A 134 9.40 0.99 -1.71
N THR A 135 8.65 1.19 -0.64
CA THR A 135 7.28 1.67 -0.64
C THR A 135 7.18 2.96 0.17
N ALA A 136 6.61 3.99 -0.43
CA ALA A 136 6.32 5.25 0.23
C ALA A 136 4.89 5.25 0.75
N HIS A 137 4.71 5.57 2.03
CA HIS A 137 3.39 5.83 2.59
C HIS A 137 3.19 7.33 2.74
N TYR A 138 2.23 7.88 2.01
CA TYR A 138 1.88 9.29 2.08
C TYR A 138 0.93 9.55 3.24
N THR A 139 0.99 10.76 3.81
CA THR A 139 0.08 11.24 4.86
C THR A 139 -1.35 11.41 4.34
N THR A 140 -1.51 11.57 3.03
CA THR A 140 -2.78 11.67 2.31
C THR A 140 -3.45 10.32 2.08
N GLY A 141 -2.77 9.21 2.41
CA GLY A 141 -3.30 7.85 2.37
C GLY A 141 -2.79 7.00 1.21
N GLU A 142 -2.18 7.60 0.18
CA GLU A 142 -1.61 6.86 -0.94
C GLU A 142 -0.40 6.03 -0.50
N VAL A 143 -0.29 4.82 -1.04
CA VAL A 143 0.85 3.93 -0.86
C VAL A 143 1.41 3.63 -2.25
N VAL A 144 2.68 3.92 -2.46
CA VAL A 144 3.30 3.85 -3.80
C VAL A 144 4.63 3.13 -3.72
N VAL A 145 4.82 2.12 -4.57
CA VAL A 145 6.13 1.48 -4.76
C VAL A 145 7.01 2.43 -5.57
N ILE A 146 8.05 2.97 -4.94
CA ILE A 146 8.92 3.99 -5.53
C ILE A 146 10.18 3.39 -6.17
N SER A 147 10.57 2.19 -5.76
CA SER A 147 11.71 1.46 -6.32
C SER A 147 11.50 -0.03 -6.09
N ASP A 148 11.77 -0.85 -7.11
CA ASP A 148 11.79 -2.30 -6.98
C ASP A 148 12.84 -2.86 -7.95
N ALA A 149 13.89 -3.46 -7.40
CA ALA A 149 15.02 -3.93 -8.20
C ALA A 149 15.80 -5.04 -7.51
N THR A 150 16.53 -5.81 -8.32
CA THR A 150 17.48 -6.82 -7.86
C THR A 150 18.90 -6.29 -7.79
N TYR A 151 19.62 -6.68 -6.75
CA TYR A 151 21.01 -6.32 -6.50
C TYR A 151 21.83 -7.61 -6.42
N ARG A 152 22.78 -7.79 -7.34
CA ARG A 152 23.66 -8.96 -7.35
C ARG A 152 24.87 -8.76 -6.44
N TYR A 153 25.25 -9.78 -5.67
CA TYR A 153 26.57 -9.80 -5.03
C TYR A 153 27.66 -9.92 -6.10
N ARG A 154 28.76 -9.20 -5.92
CA ARG A 154 29.94 -9.29 -6.80
C ARG A 154 31.14 -9.73 -5.97
N ALA A 155 31.33 -11.04 -5.85
CA ALA A 155 32.56 -11.59 -5.28
C ALA A 155 33.78 -11.15 -6.10
N ARG A 156 34.90 -10.90 -5.43
CA ARG A 156 36.18 -10.64 -6.11
C ARG A 156 36.62 -11.91 -6.85
N ALA A 157 36.89 -11.78 -8.15
CA ALA A 157 37.57 -12.80 -8.94
C ALA A 157 39.10 -12.70 -8.72
#